data_AF-A0AAW1PEZ4-F1
#
_entry.id   AF-A0AAW1PEZ4-F1
#
_cell.length_a   1.000
_cell.length_b   1.000
_cell.length_c   1.000
_cell.angle_alpha   90.00
_cell.angle_beta   90.00
_cell.angle_gamma   90.00
#
_symmetry.space_group_name_H-M   'P 1'
#
loop_
_entity.id
_entity.type
_entity.pdbx_description
1 polymer ?
#
loop_
_entity_poly.entity_id
_entity_poly.type
_entity_poly.pdbx_seq_one_letter_code
_entity_poly.pdbx_strand_id
1 'polypeptide(L)'
;MVSAAPVQLLLGAACPQQAYLTTEPTKDAIFDQLTPAEYASVAELLFAPNETLPNDGQAAYRSDYIYNIFLLPPNKTASLAYLDSNGPAPDRFAQAIVVRGSYPDVMEYKVGPLPLGAGASITPMRADGEIPWIKRPQRQCYDDDNPACANNSITQWSQPAWNREDGTNRIKVFWNWMGTKYGGSGDELFPIPIYFKLNVTDLDPDNWYAFDFEHCTQGYSTAEEMVAALEDGSLKVCSTKLWTEPTYNSLWSNDVAQGPGRPMSNIPGPRLYEPAGKRFQLMNAASPTSRSFSWASPSSRLPDAGIALQASMIRESYFTWLAIIALS
;
A
#
# COMPACT_ATOMS: atom_id res chain seq x y z
N MET A 1 34.97 56.96 -32.63
CA MET A 1 34.53 55.57 -32.86
C MET A 1 35.26 54.69 -31.86
N VAL A 2 34.61 54.37 -30.73
CA VAL A 2 35.16 53.42 -29.76
C VAL A 2 34.63 52.05 -30.17
N SER A 3 35.53 51.21 -30.65
CA SER A 3 35.23 49.83 -31.06
C SER A 3 34.73 49.04 -29.85
N ALA A 4 33.51 48.51 -29.94
CA ALA A 4 32.97 47.60 -28.94
C ALA A 4 33.72 46.26 -29.04
N ALA A 5 34.41 45.89 -27.97
CA ALA A 5 35.00 44.56 -27.86
C ALA A 5 33.87 43.50 -27.84
N PRO A 6 34.00 42.40 -28.60
CA PRO A 6 32.99 41.35 -28.60
C PRO A 6 32.99 40.66 -27.24
N VAL A 7 31.81 40.58 -26.60
CA VAL A 7 31.58 39.74 -25.43
C VAL A 7 31.71 38.29 -25.89
N GLN A 8 32.89 37.69 -25.70
CA GLN A 8 33.04 36.25 -25.82
C GLN A 8 32.19 35.61 -24.72
N LEU A 9 31.10 34.93 -25.12
CA LEU A 9 30.47 33.94 -24.28
C LEU A 9 31.53 32.88 -23.96
N LEU A 10 32.11 32.97 -22.76
CA LEU A 10 32.78 31.83 -22.15
C LEU A 10 31.70 30.77 -21.96
N LEU A 11 31.65 29.80 -22.87
CA LEU A 11 31.01 28.52 -22.62
C LEU A 11 31.72 27.94 -21.38
N GLY A 12 31.14 28.17 -20.20
CA GLY A 12 31.63 27.60 -18.95
C GLY A 12 31.76 26.09 -19.12
N ALA A 13 32.86 25.51 -18.63
CA ALA A 13 33.09 24.08 -18.68
C ALA A 13 31.86 23.34 -18.10
N ALA A 14 31.44 22.27 -18.78
CA ALA A 14 30.33 21.45 -18.29
C ALA A 14 30.63 20.93 -16.89
N CYS A 15 29.61 20.88 -16.02
CA CYS A 15 29.77 20.32 -14.68
C CYS A 15 30.19 18.84 -14.79
N PRO A 16 31.22 18.39 -14.03
CA PRO A 16 31.74 17.04 -14.14
C PRO A 16 30.68 16.05 -13.65
N GLN A 17 30.10 15.26 -14.55
CA GLN A 17 29.18 14.19 -14.16
C GLN A 17 30.02 12.99 -13.69
N GLN A 18 30.04 12.72 -12.37
CA GLN A 18 30.70 11.53 -11.85
C GLN A 18 29.82 10.31 -12.15
N ALA A 19 30.44 9.27 -12.71
CA ALA A 19 29.76 7.99 -12.94
C ALA A 19 29.34 7.35 -11.61
N TYR A 20 28.25 6.60 -11.62
CA TYR A 20 27.80 5.83 -10.46
C TYR A 20 28.92 4.89 -10.01
N LEU A 21 29.31 4.99 -8.74
CA LEU A 21 30.20 4.01 -8.13
C LEU A 21 29.41 2.73 -7.88
N THR A 22 29.69 1.68 -8.63
CA THR A 22 29.13 0.33 -8.46
C THR A 22 30.07 -0.48 -7.57
N THR A 23 29.92 -0.38 -6.27
CA THR A 23 30.56 -1.32 -5.34
C THR A 23 29.57 -2.44 -5.06
N GLU A 24 29.95 -3.68 -5.33
CA GLU A 24 29.13 -4.85 -5.01
C GLU A 24 29.01 -4.99 -3.48
N PRO A 25 27.82 -5.31 -2.95
CA PRO A 25 27.66 -5.58 -1.54
C PRO A 25 28.48 -6.81 -1.15
N THR A 26 29.08 -6.78 0.04
CA THR A 26 29.91 -7.89 0.56
C THR A 26 29.09 -9.01 1.20
N LYS A 27 27.78 -8.80 1.34
CA LYS A 27 26.81 -9.71 1.97
C LYS A 27 25.51 -9.67 1.16
N ASP A 28 24.84 -10.81 1.10
CA ASP A 28 23.55 -10.95 0.44
C ASP A 28 22.48 -10.10 1.13
N ALA A 29 21.50 -9.66 0.35
CA ALA A 29 20.40 -8.84 0.83
C ALA A 29 19.33 -9.70 1.51
N ILE A 30 19.62 -10.16 2.73
CA ILE A 30 18.74 -11.06 3.51
C ILE A 30 17.36 -10.48 3.85
N PHE A 31 17.16 -9.18 3.64
CA PHE A 31 15.93 -8.44 3.90
C PHE A 31 15.17 -8.01 2.64
N ASP A 32 15.69 -8.37 1.46
CA ASP A 32 15.03 -8.05 0.20
C ASP A 32 13.67 -8.74 0.09
N GLN A 33 12.72 -8.08 -0.56
CA GLN A 33 11.41 -8.68 -0.82
C GLN A 33 11.52 -9.94 -1.68
N LEU A 34 10.45 -10.71 -1.72
CA LEU A 34 10.36 -11.89 -2.59
C LEU A 34 10.58 -11.47 -4.04
N THR A 35 11.42 -12.21 -4.75
CA THR A 35 11.51 -12.10 -6.20
C THR A 35 10.21 -12.59 -6.84
N PRO A 36 9.88 -12.16 -8.07
CA PRO A 36 8.69 -12.67 -8.77
C PRO A 36 8.67 -14.20 -8.89
N ALA A 37 9.83 -14.84 -9.06
CA ALA A 37 9.95 -16.30 -9.13
C ALA A 37 9.67 -16.97 -7.78
N GLU A 38 10.21 -16.43 -6.68
CA GLU A 38 9.92 -16.94 -5.33
C GLU A 38 8.43 -16.79 -5.01
N TYR A 39 7.84 -15.62 -5.28
CA TYR A 39 6.41 -15.38 -5.08
C TYR A 39 5.55 -16.39 -5.85
N ALA A 40 5.82 -16.58 -7.14
CA ALA A 40 5.08 -17.52 -7.98
C ALA A 40 5.20 -18.95 -7.45
N SER A 41 6.40 -19.39 -7.08
CA SER A 41 6.64 -20.72 -6.55
C SER A 41 5.92 -20.98 -5.21
N VAL A 42 5.84 -19.97 -4.34
CA VAL A 42 5.10 -20.05 -3.07
C VAL A 42 3.59 -20.13 -3.33
N ALA A 43 3.08 -19.31 -4.24
CA ALA A 43 1.67 -19.33 -4.62
C ALA A 43 1.27 -20.69 -5.23
N GLU A 44 2.11 -21.25 -6.10
CA GLU A 44 1.91 -22.56 -6.70
C GLU A 44 1.93 -23.68 -5.67
N LEU A 45 2.90 -23.66 -4.73
CA LEU A 45 2.98 -24.65 -3.66
C LEU A 45 1.74 -24.62 -2.77
N LEU A 46 1.21 -23.43 -2.42
CA LEU A 46 0.03 -23.31 -1.57
C LEU A 46 -1.25 -23.87 -2.20
N PHE A 47 -1.40 -23.81 -3.52
CA PHE A 47 -2.60 -24.26 -4.25
C PHE A 47 -2.35 -25.48 -5.14
N ALA A 48 -1.28 -26.22 -4.91
CA ALA A 48 -1.00 -27.43 -5.67
C ALA A 48 -2.15 -28.45 -5.49
N PRO A 49 -2.48 -29.27 -6.52
CA PRO A 49 -3.63 -30.19 -6.50
C PRO A 49 -3.65 -31.21 -5.35
N ASN A 50 -2.52 -31.44 -4.70
CA ASN A 50 -2.33 -32.37 -3.59
C ASN A 50 -2.17 -31.67 -2.23
N GLU A 51 -2.28 -30.35 -2.18
CA GLU A 51 -2.22 -29.55 -0.95
C GLU A 51 -3.62 -29.16 -0.49
N THR A 52 -3.77 -28.92 0.81
CA THR A 52 -5.05 -28.77 1.54
C THR A 52 -5.93 -27.59 1.14
N LEU A 53 -5.51 -26.72 0.21
CA LEU A 53 -6.21 -25.49 -0.15
C LEU A 53 -6.85 -25.64 -1.56
N PRO A 54 -8.19 -25.70 -1.66
CA PRO A 54 -8.89 -25.85 -2.93
C PRO A 54 -8.67 -24.63 -3.86
N ASN A 55 -8.53 -24.92 -5.16
CA ASN A 55 -8.30 -23.94 -6.21
C ASN A 55 -9.53 -23.04 -6.50
N ASP A 56 -9.28 -21.85 -7.04
CA ASP A 56 -10.12 -20.64 -7.14
C ASP A 56 -11.36 -20.71 -8.07
N GLY A 57 -11.76 -21.91 -8.49
CA GLY A 57 -12.80 -22.13 -9.48
C GLY A 57 -14.22 -21.99 -8.95
N GLN A 58 -14.72 -20.74 -8.87
CA GLN A 58 -16.15 -20.40 -8.96
C GLN A 58 -17.10 -20.71 -7.77
N ALA A 59 -16.72 -20.36 -6.53
CA ALA A 59 -17.70 -20.14 -5.45
C ALA A 59 -17.33 -18.91 -4.60
N ALA A 60 -17.89 -17.75 -4.98
CA ALA A 60 -17.40 -16.39 -4.73
C ALA A 60 -17.01 -15.97 -3.29
N TYR A 61 -17.56 -16.60 -2.24
CA TYR A 61 -17.30 -16.22 -0.83
C TYR A 61 -16.85 -17.36 0.09
N ARG A 62 -16.93 -18.63 -0.34
CA ARG A 62 -16.48 -19.81 0.43
C ARG A 62 -15.20 -20.44 -0.12
N SER A 63 -14.63 -19.87 -1.18
CA SER A 63 -13.34 -20.29 -1.71
C SER A 63 -12.20 -19.86 -0.79
N ASP A 64 -11.18 -20.71 -0.70
CA ASP A 64 -9.90 -20.33 -0.11
C ASP A 64 -9.14 -19.47 -1.12
N TYR A 65 -8.48 -18.41 -0.64
CA TYR A 65 -7.67 -17.56 -1.50
C TYR A 65 -6.45 -17.02 -0.74
N ILE A 66 -5.36 -16.82 -1.47
CA ILE A 66 -4.20 -16.08 -0.95
C ILE A 66 -4.58 -14.59 -0.94
N TYR A 67 -4.54 -13.98 0.24
CA TYR A 67 -4.68 -12.54 0.37
C TYR A 67 -3.35 -11.83 0.07
N ASN A 68 -2.24 -12.35 0.59
CA ASN A 68 -0.92 -11.76 0.35
C ASN A 68 0.20 -12.78 0.60
N ILE A 69 1.35 -12.59 -0.07
CA ILE A 69 2.60 -13.32 0.18
C ILE A 69 3.74 -12.31 0.24
N PHE A 70 4.53 -12.36 1.30
CA PHE A 70 5.67 -11.48 1.48
C PHE A 70 6.82 -12.18 2.18
N LEU A 71 7.98 -11.53 2.24
CA LEU A 71 9.13 -12.06 2.94
C LEU A 71 8.81 -12.19 4.43
N LEU A 72 9.06 -13.36 5.02
CA LEU A 72 9.17 -13.50 6.46
C LEU A 72 10.59 -13.09 6.88
N PRO A 73 10.78 -11.96 7.59
CA PRO A 73 12.12 -11.48 7.90
C PRO A 73 12.89 -12.51 8.75
N PRO A 74 14.19 -12.73 8.47
CA PRO A 74 14.99 -13.65 9.27
C PRO A 74 15.10 -13.18 10.72
N ASN A 75 15.22 -14.13 11.65
CA ASN A 75 15.37 -13.82 13.06
C ASN A 75 16.59 -12.93 13.30
N LYS A 76 16.41 -11.88 14.11
CA LYS A 76 17.45 -10.93 14.49
C LYS A 76 18.77 -11.59 14.90
N THR A 77 18.74 -12.65 15.71
CA THR A 77 19.96 -13.32 16.17
C THR A 77 20.75 -13.95 15.02
N ALA A 78 20.06 -14.60 14.07
CA ALA A 78 20.70 -15.20 12.90
C ALA A 78 21.21 -14.11 11.93
N SER A 79 20.44 -13.04 11.75
CA SER A 79 20.83 -11.89 10.94
C SER A 79 22.09 -11.21 11.49
N LEU A 80 22.17 -10.97 12.81
CA LEU A 80 23.36 -10.40 13.44
C LEU A 80 24.57 -11.32 13.31
N ALA A 81 24.39 -12.64 13.48
CA ALA A 81 25.47 -13.59 13.28
C ALA A 81 26.02 -13.55 11.85
N TYR A 82 25.15 -13.47 10.84
CA TYR A 82 25.55 -13.36 9.43
C TYR A 82 26.26 -12.03 9.10
N LEU A 83 25.67 -10.91 9.54
CA LEU A 83 26.12 -9.56 9.20
C LEU A 83 27.40 -9.17 9.95
N ASP A 84 27.47 -9.44 11.25
CA ASP A 84 28.54 -8.92 12.11
C ASP A 84 29.60 -9.99 12.45
N SER A 85 29.20 -11.27 12.47
CA SER A 85 30.06 -12.37 12.95
C SER A 85 30.50 -13.36 11.88
N ASN A 86 30.28 -13.06 10.59
CA ASN A 86 30.56 -13.96 9.47
C ASN A 86 29.94 -15.37 9.61
N GLY A 87 28.79 -15.46 10.29
CA GLY A 87 27.98 -16.67 10.33
C GLY A 87 27.39 -17.01 8.96
N PRO A 88 26.72 -18.18 8.82
CA PRO A 88 26.04 -18.56 7.59
C PRO A 88 24.86 -17.63 7.29
N ALA A 89 24.51 -17.48 6.01
CA ALA A 89 23.30 -16.75 5.61
C ALA A 89 22.06 -17.44 6.20
N PRO A 90 21.12 -16.68 6.81
CA PRO A 90 19.91 -17.26 7.35
C PRO A 90 19.02 -17.79 6.23
N ASP A 91 18.36 -18.91 6.51
CA ASP A 91 17.32 -19.44 5.61
C ASP A 91 16.22 -18.41 5.40
N ARG A 92 15.77 -18.32 4.16
CA ARG A 92 14.81 -17.34 3.68
C ARG A 92 13.44 -17.98 3.58
N PHE A 93 12.40 -17.33 4.11
CA PHE A 93 11.03 -17.86 4.12
C PHE A 93 10.05 -16.81 3.63
N ALA A 94 8.93 -17.25 3.08
CA ALA A 94 7.76 -16.43 2.83
C ALA A 94 6.76 -16.56 3.99
N GLN A 95 6.04 -15.48 4.26
CA GLN A 95 4.81 -15.48 5.03
C GLN A 95 3.66 -15.30 4.06
N ALA A 96 2.70 -16.23 4.07
CA ALA A 96 1.50 -16.17 3.25
C ALA A 96 0.28 -16.01 4.14
N ILE A 97 -0.55 -15.03 3.85
CA ILE A 97 -1.85 -14.85 4.49
C ILE A 97 -2.90 -15.49 3.58
N VAL A 98 -3.53 -16.55 4.05
CA VAL A 98 -4.57 -17.27 3.33
C VAL A 98 -5.88 -17.08 4.06
N VAL A 99 -6.90 -16.67 3.31
CA VAL A 99 -8.27 -16.55 3.79
C VAL A 99 -8.96 -17.86 3.40
N ARG A 100 -9.29 -18.70 4.40
CA ARG A 100 -9.86 -20.03 4.19
C ARG A 100 -11.38 -19.96 4.31
N GLY A 101 -12.10 -20.02 3.19
CA GLY A 101 -13.56 -20.04 3.18
C GLY A 101 -14.13 -21.43 3.48
N SER A 102 -13.38 -22.49 3.15
CA SER A 102 -13.72 -23.89 3.44
C SER A 102 -13.69 -24.19 4.93
N TYR A 103 -12.75 -23.57 5.64
CA TYR A 103 -12.63 -23.52 7.09
C TYR A 103 -12.60 -22.05 7.51
N PRO A 104 -13.74 -21.40 7.82
CA PRO A 104 -13.90 -19.95 7.85
C PRO A 104 -12.99 -19.27 8.88
N ASP A 105 -11.78 -18.93 8.45
CA ASP A 105 -10.79 -18.21 9.23
C ASP A 105 -9.74 -17.51 8.34
N VAL A 106 -8.78 -16.86 9.01
CA VAL A 106 -7.59 -16.31 8.35
C VAL A 106 -6.38 -17.03 8.92
N MET A 107 -5.61 -17.66 8.04
CA MET A 107 -4.40 -18.39 8.42
C MET A 107 -3.15 -17.69 7.89
N GLU A 108 -2.08 -17.78 8.67
CA GLU A 108 -0.76 -17.33 8.28
C GLU A 108 0.15 -18.56 8.17
N TYR A 109 0.81 -18.71 7.03
CA TYR A 109 1.73 -19.81 6.79
C TYR A 109 3.15 -19.30 6.62
N LYS A 110 4.10 -19.99 7.25
CA LYS A 110 5.52 -19.90 6.93
C LYS A 110 5.83 -20.91 5.83
N VAL A 111 6.30 -20.44 4.68
CA VAL A 111 6.60 -21.26 3.50
C VAL A 111 8.07 -21.15 3.14
N GLY A 112 8.74 -22.29 2.98
CA GLY A 112 10.15 -22.33 2.59
C GLY A 112 10.89 -23.54 3.15
N PRO A 113 12.23 -23.54 3.13
CA PRO A 113 13.11 -22.43 2.74
C PRO A 113 13.06 -22.09 1.24
N LEU A 114 13.43 -20.85 0.90
CA LEU A 114 13.51 -20.31 -0.47
C LEU A 114 14.97 -20.29 -0.99
N PRO A 115 15.21 -20.53 -2.30
CA PRO A 115 14.22 -20.98 -3.29
C PRO A 115 13.69 -22.39 -2.97
N LEU A 116 12.43 -22.66 -3.33
CA LEU A 116 11.76 -23.90 -2.96
C LEU A 116 12.48 -25.12 -3.58
N GLY A 117 12.70 -26.15 -2.76
CA GLY A 117 13.30 -27.42 -3.17
C GLY A 117 12.68 -28.59 -2.40
N ALA A 118 13.30 -29.77 -2.44
CA ALA A 118 12.76 -31.00 -1.85
C ALA A 118 12.53 -30.97 -0.33
N GLY A 119 13.09 -29.98 0.39
CA GLY A 119 12.89 -29.76 1.83
C GLY A 119 11.94 -28.59 2.16
N ALA A 120 11.27 -28.01 1.16
CA ALA A 120 10.30 -26.96 1.40
C ALA A 120 9.07 -27.49 2.14
N SER A 121 8.52 -26.68 3.04
CA SER A 121 7.34 -27.03 3.82
C SER A 121 6.45 -25.80 4.02
N ILE A 122 5.17 -26.07 4.25
CA ILE A 122 4.17 -25.10 4.67
C ILE A 122 3.91 -25.36 6.16
N THR A 123 4.21 -24.39 7.01
CA THR A 123 3.99 -24.50 8.46
C THR A 123 2.96 -23.45 8.91
N PRO A 124 1.84 -23.85 9.55
CA PRO A 124 0.90 -22.91 10.16
C PRO A 124 1.61 -22.09 11.24
N MET A 125 1.43 -20.77 11.20
CA MET A 125 1.98 -19.84 12.20
C MET A 125 0.99 -19.56 13.35
N ARG A 126 -0.25 -20.03 13.22
CA ARG A 126 -1.36 -19.83 14.15
C ARG A 126 -2.17 -21.11 14.31
N ALA A 127 -2.97 -21.18 15.38
CA ALA A 127 -3.94 -22.25 15.55
C ALA A 127 -5.14 -22.04 14.61
N ASP A 128 -5.74 -23.14 14.15
CA ASP A 128 -6.97 -23.09 13.35
C ASP A 128 -8.07 -22.32 14.09
N GLY A 129 -8.68 -21.33 13.42
CA GLY A 129 -9.75 -20.49 13.96
C GLY A 129 -9.28 -19.36 14.87
N GLU A 130 -7.97 -19.22 15.13
CA GLU A 130 -7.43 -18.15 16.00
C GLU A 130 -7.80 -16.75 15.49
N ILE A 131 -7.70 -16.53 14.17
CA ILE A 131 -8.21 -15.32 13.53
C ILE A 131 -9.54 -15.67 12.84
N PRO A 132 -10.69 -15.32 13.44
CA PRO A 132 -11.98 -15.66 12.85
C PRO A 132 -12.17 -14.98 11.49
N TRP A 133 -12.91 -15.65 10.60
CA TRP A 133 -13.25 -15.17 9.24
C TRP A 133 -13.74 -13.73 9.17
N ILE A 134 -14.40 -13.29 10.24
CA ILE A 134 -14.96 -11.96 10.36
C ILE A 134 -13.91 -10.84 10.31
N LYS A 135 -12.67 -11.16 10.71
CA LYS A 135 -11.51 -10.26 10.70
C LYS A 135 -10.75 -10.29 9.37
N ARG A 136 -11.20 -11.09 8.38
CA ARG A 136 -10.52 -11.16 7.08
C ARG A 136 -10.45 -9.78 6.43
N PRO A 137 -9.33 -9.43 5.78
CA PRO A 137 -9.27 -8.26 4.93
C PRO A 137 -10.35 -8.30 3.86
N GLN A 138 -10.73 -7.14 3.35
CA GLN A 138 -11.61 -7.11 2.19
C GLN A 138 -10.88 -7.71 0.99
N ARG A 139 -11.55 -8.63 0.28
CA ARG A 139 -11.07 -9.10 -1.02
C ARG A 139 -11.10 -7.90 -1.98
N GLN A 140 -9.93 -7.43 -2.39
CA GLN A 140 -9.80 -6.45 -3.47
C GLN A 140 -10.11 -7.17 -4.78
N CYS A 141 -11.36 -7.05 -5.21
CA CYS A 141 -11.75 -7.35 -6.57
C CYS A 141 -11.67 -6.04 -7.35
N TYR A 142 -10.78 -5.96 -8.34
CA TYR A 142 -10.64 -4.77 -9.20
C TYR A 142 -11.38 -4.92 -10.54
N ASP A 143 -11.91 -6.10 -10.81
CA ASP A 143 -12.60 -6.44 -12.05
C ASP A 143 -14.09 -6.62 -11.77
N ASP A 144 -14.86 -5.62 -12.16
CA ASP A 144 -16.33 -5.61 -12.02
C ASP A 144 -16.99 -6.64 -12.98
N ASP A 145 -16.27 -7.09 -14.01
CA ASP A 145 -16.73 -8.12 -14.95
C ASP A 145 -16.49 -9.56 -14.42
N ASN A 146 -15.77 -9.71 -13.31
CA ASN A 146 -15.61 -11.01 -12.67
C ASN A 146 -16.90 -11.36 -11.89
N PRO A 147 -17.65 -12.42 -12.27
CA PRO A 147 -18.88 -12.81 -11.57
C PRO A 147 -18.63 -13.23 -10.11
N ALA A 148 -17.40 -13.62 -9.74
CA ALA A 148 -17.01 -13.84 -8.35
C ALA A 148 -16.89 -12.54 -7.53
N CYS A 149 -16.97 -11.39 -8.21
CA CYS A 149 -16.83 -10.04 -7.69
C CYS A 149 -18.02 -9.12 -8.04
N ALA A 150 -18.99 -9.58 -8.84
CA ALA A 150 -20.12 -8.79 -9.31
C ALA A 150 -21.01 -8.21 -8.18
N ASN A 151 -21.03 -8.85 -7.00
CA ASN A 151 -21.77 -8.35 -5.83
C ASN A 151 -20.92 -7.45 -4.93
N ASN A 152 -19.68 -7.12 -5.32
CA ASN A 152 -18.70 -6.43 -4.49
C ASN A 152 -18.62 -4.91 -4.79
N SER A 153 -19.39 -4.39 -5.75
CA SER A 153 -19.44 -2.95 -6.08
C SER A 153 -20.01 -2.09 -4.93
N ILE A 154 -20.95 -2.63 -4.14
CA ILE A 154 -21.42 -2.06 -2.86
C ILE A 154 -20.34 -2.12 -1.76
N THR A 155 -19.19 -2.72 -2.02
CA THR A 155 -18.16 -2.91 -0.99
C THR A 155 -16.87 -2.15 -1.26
N GLN A 156 -16.53 -1.85 -2.53
CA GLN A 156 -15.23 -1.25 -2.87
C GLN A 156 -14.97 0.09 -2.16
N TRP A 157 -16.03 0.86 -1.88
CA TRP A 157 -15.94 2.18 -1.28
C TRP A 157 -16.38 2.24 0.19
N SER A 158 -16.76 1.09 0.77
CA SER A 158 -17.06 1.00 2.20
C SER A 158 -15.77 0.89 2.99
N GLN A 159 -15.57 1.77 3.98
CA GLN A 159 -14.47 1.61 4.92
C GLN A 159 -14.59 0.26 5.66
N PRO A 160 -13.47 -0.39 6.02
CA PRO A 160 -13.52 -1.62 6.79
C PRO A 160 -14.32 -1.40 8.07
N ALA A 161 -15.11 -2.43 8.43
CA ALA A 161 -16.01 -2.49 9.56
C ALA A 161 -15.40 -1.90 10.86
N TRP A 162 -15.65 -0.62 11.13
CA TRP A 162 -15.22 0.03 12.36
C TRP A 162 -16.17 -0.20 13.54
N ASN A 163 -17.31 -0.86 13.33
CA ASN A 163 -18.30 -1.07 14.38
C ASN A 163 -18.21 -2.48 14.92
N ARG A 164 -17.13 -2.74 15.68
CA ARG A 164 -17.07 -3.81 16.67
C ARG A 164 -17.94 -3.41 17.85
N GLU A 165 -19.23 -3.71 17.83
CA GLU A 165 -19.98 -3.70 19.08
C GLU A 165 -19.62 -4.92 19.95
N ASP A 166 -19.09 -5.99 19.34
CA ASP A 166 -18.78 -7.28 20.03
C ASP A 166 -17.67 -8.13 19.39
N GLY A 167 -17.24 -7.85 18.15
CA GLY A 167 -16.29 -8.69 17.41
C GLY A 167 -16.87 -9.99 16.84
N THR A 168 -18.19 -10.17 16.95
CA THR A 168 -18.94 -11.32 16.39
C THR A 168 -19.73 -10.95 15.15
N ASN A 169 -19.94 -9.66 14.87
CA ASN A 169 -20.60 -9.16 13.67
C ASN A 169 -19.64 -8.39 12.74
N ARG A 170 -19.83 -8.53 11.42
CA ARG A 170 -19.15 -7.75 10.39
C ARG A 170 -20.14 -6.78 9.79
N ILE A 171 -20.09 -5.54 10.25
CA ILE A 171 -20.99 -4.49 9.80
C ILE A 171 -20.20 -3.51 8.93
N LYS A 172 -20.64 -3.32 7.69
CA LYS A 172 -20.13 -2.27 6.81
C LYS A 172 -20.98 -1.03 6.97
N VAL A 173 -20.34 0.12 7.06
CA VAL A 173 -21.04 1.41 7.00
C VAL A 173 -20.87 1.94 5.59
N PHE A 174 -21.99 2.21 4.94
CA PHE A 174 -22.00 2.68 3.57
C PHE A 174 -22.07 4.21 3.56
N TRP A 175 -20.97 4.81 3.12
CA TRP A 175 -20.83 6.23 2.85
C TRP A 175 -20.80 6.39 1.34
N ASN A 176 -21.77 7.10 0.79
CA ASN A 176 -21.84 7.30 -0.64
C ASN A 176 -21.21 8.63 -1.03
N TRP A 177 -20.36 8.58 -2.04
CA TRP A 177 -19.83 9.75 -2.71
C TRP A 177 -20.23 9.70 -4.18
N MET A 178 -20.57 10.86 -4.74
CA MET A 178 -20.72 10.95 -6.18
C MET A 178 -19.36 11.11 -6.84
N GLY A 179 -19.16 10.40 -7.94
CA GLY A 179 -18.01 10.61 -8.80
C GLY A 179 -17.94 12.04 -9.31
N THR A 180 -16.74 12.56 -9.57
CA THR A 180 -16.56 13.86 -10.22
C THR A 180 -17.02 13.82 -11.69
N LYS A 181 -17.45 14.97 -12.24
CA LYS A 181 -17.90 15.10 -13.64
C LYS A 181 -16.89 14.60 -14.68
N TYR A 182 -15.59 14.76 -14.41
CA TYR A 182 -14.52 14.47 -15.37
C TYR A 182 -13.77 13.17 -15.07
N GLY A 183 -14.13 12.47 -13.99
CA GLY A 183 -13.33 11.38 -13.43
C GLY A 183 -12.01 11.89 -12.84
N GLY A 184 -11.57 11.31 -11.72
CA GLY A 184 -10.33 11.71 -11.05
C GLY A 184 -10.49 11.83 -9.53
N SER A 185 -9.45 12.36 -8.86
CA SER A 185 -9.44 12.58 -7.41
C SER A 185 -10.46 13.65 -6.98
N GLY A 186 -11.11 13.46 -5.83
CA GLY A 186 -12.01 14.46 -5.23
C GLY A 186 -13.46 14.00 -5.07
N ASP A 187 -13.78 12.75 -5.38
CA ASP A 187 -15.10 12.14 -5.12
C ASP A 187 -15.48 12.30 -3.64
N GLU A 188 -14.49 12.26 -2.74
CA GLU A 188 -14.65 12.42 -1.29
C GLU A 188 -15.28 13.77 -0.89
N LEU A 189 -15.24 14.76 -1.77
CA LEU A 189 -15.82 16.09 -1.58
C LEU A 189 -17.32 16.16 -1.89
N PHE A 190 -17.91 15.08 -2.42
CA PHE A 190 -19.30 15.01 -2.87
C PHE A 190 -20.10 13.95 -2.10
N PRO A 191 -20.26 14.07 -0.77
CA PRO A 191 -21.06 13.12 -0.01
C PRO A 191 -22.53 13.19 -0.46
N ILE A 192 -23.11 12.02 -0.72
CA ILE A 192 -24.56 11.86 -0.85
C ILE A 192 -25.11 11.72 0.56
N PRO A 193 -26.17 12.48 0.93
CA PRO A 193 -26.66 12.51 2.31
C PRO A 193 -27.51 11.29 2.68
N ILE A 194 -27.18 10.11 2.17
CA ILE A 194 -27.81 8.82 2.48
C ILE A 194 -26.75 7.87 3.02
N TYR A 195 -26.97 7.40 4.24
CA TYR A 195 -26.11 6.45 4.94
C TYR A 195 -26.92 5.23 5.35
N PHE A 196 -26.28 4.06 5.38
CA PHE A 196 -26.89 2.86 5.95
C PHE A 196 -25.81 1.88 6.40
N LYS A 197 -26.21 0.92 7.24
CA LYS A 197 -25.36 -0.19 7.65
C LYS A 197 -25.74 -1.44 6.88
N LEU A 198 -24.75 -2.26 6.55
CA LEU A 198 -24.93 -3.56 5.91
C LEU A 198 -24.32 -4.64 6.80
N ASN A 199 -25.14 -5.61 7.21
CA ASN A 199 -24.66 -6.79 7.91
C ASN A 199 -24.12 -7.79 6.88
N VAL A 200 -22.81 -8.07 6.94
CA VAL A 200 -22.10 -9.02 6.07
C VAL A 200 -21.39 -10.11 6.89
N THR A 201 -21.98 -10.45 8.04
CA THR A 201 -21.45 -11.46 8.95
C THR A 201 -21.52 -12.86 8.35
N ASP A 202 -22.62 -13.17 7.68
CA ASP A 202 -22.84 -14.47 7.05
C ASP A 202 -21.86 -14.69 5.88
N LEU A 203 -21.48 -15.95 5.65
CA LEU A 203 -20.71 -16.39 4.51
C LEU A 203 -21.51 -16.31 3.21
N ASP A 204 -22.83 -16.43 3.31
CA ASP A 204 -23.78 -16.37 2.22
C ASP A 204 -24.27 -14.93 2.01
N PRO A 205 -23.97 -14.31 0.84
CA PRO A 205 -24.46 -12.98 0.52
C PRO A 205 -25.98 -12.86 0.50
N ASP A 206 -26.71 -13.95 0.27
CA ASP A 206 -28.18 -13.93 0.24
C ASP A 206 -28.78 -13.65 1.63
N ASN A 207 -28.01 -13.89 2.70
CA ASN A 207 -28.39 -13.59 4.08
C ASN A 207 -27.97 -12.18 4.52
N TRP A 208 -27.32 -11.40 3.66
CA TRP A 208 -26.92 -10.04 3.99
C TRP A 208 -28.12 -9.10 3.92
N TYR A 209 -28.17 -8.14 4.83
CA TYR A 209 -29.27 -7.18 4.89
C TYR A 209 -28.78 -5.80 5.30
N ALA A 210 -29.43 -4.77 4.75
CA ALA A 210 -29.20 -3.38 5.10
C ALA A 210 -30.17 -2.93 6.19
N PHE A 211 -29.71 -2.07 7.09
CA PHE A 211 -30.46 -1.55 8.22
C PHE A 211 -29.92 -0.19 8.66
N ASP A 212 -30.67 0.50 9.54
CA ASP A 212 -30.24 1.78 10.13
C ASP A 212 -29.87 2.81 9.05
N PHE A 213 -30.86 3.11 8.23
CA PHE A 213 -30.78 4.10 7.17
C PHE A 213 -30.87 5.51 7.76
N GLU A 214 -30.09 6.43 7.23
CA GLU A 214 -30.12 7.83 7.64
C GLU A 214 -30.12 8.73 6.41
N HIS A 215 -31.05 9.69 6.39
CA HIS A 215 -31.03 10.80 5.43
C HIS A 215 -31.02 12.14 6.16
N CYS A 216 -29.92 12.87 6.08
CA CYS A 216 -29.77 14.18 6.70
C CYS A 216 -30.14 14.18 8.21
N THR A 217 -29.59 13.26 9.01
CA THR A 217 -29.89 13.07 10.45
C THR A 217 -31.29 12.53 10.78
N GLN A 218 -32.09 12.16 9.78
CA GLN A 218 -33.36 11.45 9.97
C GLN A 218 -33.11 9.95 9.82
N GLY A 219 -33.30 9.20 10.90
CA GLY A 219 -33.07 7.77 10.96
C GLY A 219 -34.31 6.94 10.61
N TYR A 220 -34.09 5.82 9.95
CA TYR A 220 -35.08 4.86 9.49
C TYR A 220 -34.54 3.45 9.72
N SER A 221 -35.39 2.53 10.17
CA SER A 221 -34.96 1.17 10.46
C SER A 221 -34.65 0.35 9.18
N THR A 222 -35.38 0.65 8.10
CA THR A 222 -35.36 -0.08 6.82
C THR A 222 -35.37 0.88 5.63
N ALA A 223 -35.00 0.39 4.45
CA ALA A 223 -35.06 1.17 3.22
C ALA A 223 -36.51 1.53 2.88
N GLU A 224 -37.44 0.60 3.10
CA GLU A 224 -38.85 0.75 2.80
C GLU A 224 -39.49 1.87 3.63
N GLU A 225 -39.11 2.01 4.90
CA GLU A 225 -39.58 3.08 5.78
C GLU A 225 -39.11 4.46 5.29
N MET A 226 -37.84 4.56 4.90
CA MET A 226 -37.29 5.80 4.35
C MET A 226 -37.94 6.17 3.02
N VAL A 227 -38.19 5.18 2.14
CA VAL A 227 -38.88 5.40 0.86
C VAL A 227 -40.33 5.81 1.08
N ALA A 228 -41.05 5.16 1.99
CA ALA A 228 -42.41 5.57 2.34
C ALA A 228 -42.46 7.01 2.87
N ALA A 229 -41.49 7.40 3.71
CA ALA A 229 -41.36 8.77 4.21
C ALA A 229 -41.03 9.78 3.11
N LEU A 230 -40.30 9.37 2.06
CA LEU A 230 -40.06 10.18 0.88
C LEU A 230 -41.36 10.36 0.06
N GLU A 231 -42.12 9.29 -0.15
CA GLU A 231 -43.34 9.27 -0.94
C GLU A 231 -44.50 10.03 -0.29
N ASP A 232 -44.62 9.96 1.04
CA ASP A 232 -45.65 10.67 1.80
C ASP A 232 -45.27 12.12 2.16
N GLY A 233 -44.01 12.51 1.89
CA GLY A 233 -43.48 13.85 2.11
C GLY A 233 -43.09 14.16 3.56
N SER A 234 -43.07 13.18 4.46
CA SER A 234 -42.62 13.35 5.85
C SER A 234 -41.09 13.44 5.98
N LEU A 235 -40.35 12.88 5.02
CA LEU A 235 -38.90 12.99 4.93
C LEU A 235 -38.48 14.40 4.51
N LYS A 236 -37.72 15.10 5.36
CA LYS A 236 -37.09 16.37 4.99
C LYS A 236 -35.89 16.11 4.09
N VAL A 237 -36.06 16.29 2.79
CA VAL A 237 -34.96 16.08 1.85
C VAL A 237 -33.94 17.22 1.96
N CYS A 238 -32.71 16.92 2.39
CA CYS A 238 -31.59 17.81 2.11
C CYS A 238 -30.96 17.43 0.77
N SER A 239 -30.57 18.45 0.01
CA SER A 239 -29.88 18.28 -1.27
C SER A 239 -28.42 18.70 -1.14
N THR A 240 -27.55 17.92 -1.77
CA THR A 240 -26.23 18.37 -2.16
C THR A 240 -26.30 18.79 -3.63
N LYS A 241 -25.61 19.86 -4.00
CA LYS A 241 -25.61 20.28 -5.41
C LYS A 241 -24.83 19.28 -6.24
N LEU A 242 -25.46 18.76 -7.29
CA LEU A 242 -24.87 17.73 -8.13
C LEU A 242 -24.19 18.32 -9.35
N TRP A 243 -23.09 17.71 -9.81
CA TRP A 243 -22.42 18.13 -11.03
C TRP A 243 -23.25 17.92 -12.31
N THR A 244 -24.30 17.10 -12.23
CA THR A 244 -25.31 16.93 -13.26
C THR A 244 -26.22 18.16 -13.40
N GLU A 245 -26.25 19.05 -12.41
CA GLU A 245 -26.98 20.30 -12.52
C GLU A 245 -26.32 21.20 -13.57
N PRO A 246 -27.07 21.78 -14.53
CA PRO A 246 -26.51 22.60 -15.60
C PRO A 246 -25.69 23.81 -15.12
N THR A 247 -25.97 24.30 -13.91
CA THR A 247 -25.32 25.47 -13.30
C THR A 247 -24.16 25.10 -12.37
N TYR A 248 -23.83 23.82 -12.23
CA TYR A 248 -22.79 23.37 -11.31
C TYR A 248 -21.39 23.68 -11.85
N ASN A 249 -20.63 24.47 -11.10
CA ASN A 249 -19.22 24.68 -11.38
C ASN A 249 -18.39 23.56 -10.74
N SER A 250 -17.97 22.56 -11.51
CA SER A 250 -17.15 21.46 -11.00
C SER A 250 -15.65 21.78 -10.90
N LEU A 251 -15.24 23.04 -11.10
CA LEU A 251 -13.83 23.41 -11.01
C LEU A 251 -13.33 23.45 -9.56
N TRP A 252 -14.16 23.79 -8.57
CA TRP A 252 -13.69 23.92 -7.17
C TRP A 252 -13.13 22.62 -6.57
N SER A 253 -13.57 21.47 -7.10
CA SER A 253 -13.18 20.14 -6.65
C SER A 253 -12.00 19.55 -7.42
N ASN A 254 -11.40 20.30 -8.36
CA ASN A 254 -10.26 19.82 -9.14
C ASN A 254 -8.95 20.53 -8.74
N ASP A 255 -7.83 19.93 -9.13
CA ASP A 255 -6.48 20.45 -8.93
C ASP A 255 -6.02 21.39 -10.05
N VAL A 256 -6.92 21.74 -10.97
CA VAL A 256 -6.62 22.64 -12.09
C VAL A 256 -6.41 24.05 -11.54
N ALA A 257 -5.27 24.66 -11.88
CA ALA A 257 -4.95 26.01 -11.45
C ALA A 257 -6.05 27.01 -11.85
N GLN A 258 -6.55 27.78 -10.88
CA GLN A 258 -7.58 28.79 -11.08
C GLN A 258 -7.08 30.20 -10.78
N GLY A 259 -7.67 31.17 -11.48
CA GLY A 259 -7.38 32.59 -11.30
C GLY A 259 -6.10 33.06 -11.98
N PRO A 260 -5.76 34.35 -11.86
CA PRO A 260 -4.55 34.90 -12.45
C PRO A 260 -3.31 34.34 -11.75
N GLY A 261 -2.31 33.96 -12.55
CA GLY A 261 -0.99 33.60 -12.03
C GLY A 261 -0.40 34.75 -11.21
N ARG A 262 0.27 34.42 -10.10
CA ARG A 262 1.01 35.42 -9.32
C ARG A 262 2.10 36.05 -10.18
N PRO A 263 2.52 37.31 -9.92
CA PRO A 263 3.66 37.91 -10.61
C PRO A 263 4.87 36.95 -10.60
N MET A 264 5.51 36.77 -11.77
CA MET A 264 6.66 35.87 -11.98
C MET A 264 6.39 34.37 -11.83
N SER A 265 5.13 33.93 -11.76
CA SER A 265 4.77 32.49 -11.74
C SER A 265 5.10 31.73 -13.02
N ASN A 266 5.37 32.45 -14.11
CA ASN A 266 5.85 31.90 -15.38
C ASN A 266 7.37 31.61 -15.38
N ILE A 267 8.08 31.97 -14.30
CA ILE A 267 9.50 31.67 -14.13
C ILE A 267 9.61 30.35 -13.35
N PRO A 268 10.39 29.36 -13.82
CA PRO A 268 10.60 28.14 -13.08
C PRO A 268 11.13 28.43 -11.67
N GLY A 269 10.54 27.76 -10.67
CA GLY A 269 11.07 27.82 -9.31
C GLY A 269 12.49 27.24 -9.20
N PRO A 270 13.17 27.44 -8.05
CA PRO A 270 14.48 26.88 -7.81
C PRO A 270 14.49 25.36 -8.06
N ARG A 271 15.46 24.88 -8.82
CA ARG A 271 15.65 23.45 -9.10
C ARG A 271 16.86 22.94 -8.34
N LEU A 272 16.70 21.79 -7.68
CA LEU A 272 17.83 21.06 -7.14
C LEU A 272 18.63 20.47 -8.31
N TYR A 273 19.94 20.64 -8.28
CA TYR A 273 20.86 20.04 -9.23
C TYR A 273 22.01 19.39 -8.46
N GLU A 274 22.56 18.32 -9.03
CA GLU A 274 23.71 17.58 -8.50
C GLU A 274 24.89 17.76 -9.48
N PRO A 275 25.69 18.85 -9.36
CA PRO A 275 26.71 19.21 -10.35
C PRO A 275 27.78 18.15 -10.55
N ALA A 276 28.09 17.40 -9.50
CA ALA A 276 29.06 16.33 -9.51
C ALA A 276 28.41 14.93 -9.68
N GLY A 277 27.13 14.86 -10.04
CA GLY A 277 26.35 13.63 -9.99
C GLY A 277 25.92 13.25 -8.57
N LYS A 278 25.26 12.08 -8.44
CA LYS A 278 24.75 11.59 -7.16
C LYS A 278 25.93 11.33 -6.24
N ARG A 279 25.90 11.94 -5.05
CA ARG A 279 26.92 11.65 -4.04
C ARG A 279 26.70 10.32 -3.37
N PHE A 280 25.51 9.70 -3.53
CA PHE A 280 25.17 8.39 -3.00
C PHE A 280 25.20 7.27 -4.04
N GLN A 281 25.50 6.05 -3.59
CA GLN A 281 25.44 4.82 -4.37
C GLN A 281 24.12 4.11 -4.13
N LEU A 282 23.51 3.51 -5.15
CA LEU A 282 22.42 2.54 -4.99
C LEU A 282 22.95 1.18 -5.44
N MET A 283 23.05 0.19 -4.55
CA MET A 283 23.41 -1.17 -4.96
C MET A 283 22.12 -1.96 -5.24
N ASN A 284 22.12 -2.69 -6.35
CA ASN A 284 20.96 -3.42 -6.84
C ASN A 284 20.72 -4.69 -6.00
N ALA A 285 20.15 -4.48 -4.82
CA ALA A 285 19.17 -5.40 -4.28
C ALA A 285 17.81 -4.98 -4.88
N ALA A 286 16.74 -5.76 -4.77
CA ALA A 286 15.39 -5.34 -5.21
C ALA A 286 14.83 -4.12 -4.43
N SER A 287 15.72 -3.38 -3.74
CA SER A 287 15.51 -2.18 -2.97
C SER A 287 16.76 -1.27 -3.01
N PRO A 288 16.60 0.07 -3.14
CA PRO A 288 17.72 1.00 -3.25
C PRO A 288 18.56 1.02 -1.96
N THR A 289 19.74 0.40 -1.98
CA THR A 289 20.71 0.47 -0.88
C THR A 289 21.63 1.68 -1.06
N SER A 290 21.40 2.72 -0.28
CA SER A 290 22.16 3.98 -0.34
C SER A 290 23.53 3.89 0.35
N ARG A 291 24.59 4.40 -0.29
CA ARG A 291 25.80 4.88 0.41
C ARG A 291 26.16 6.31 0.00
N SER A 292 26.02 7.29 0.91
CA SER A 292 27.08 8.31 1.12
C SER A 292 26.85 9.23 2.32
N PHE A 293 27.97 9.66 2.90
CA PHE A 293 28.15 10.40 4.16
C PHE A 293 27.62 9.67 5.38
N SER A 294 28.43 8.75 5.88
CA SER A 294 28.34 8.15 7.21
C SER A 294 27.13 7.26 7.50
N TRP A 295 26.17 7.01 6.61
CA TRP A 295 25.05 6.07 6.85
C TRP A 295 24.93 4.97 5.79
N ALA A 296 24.55 3.76 6.20
CA ALA A 296 24.17 2.64 5.34
C ALA A 296 22.96 1.91 5.94
N SER A 297 21.86 1.79 5.19
CA SER A 297 20.62 1.16 5.66
C SER A 297 19.93 0.42 4.50
N PRO A 298 19.82 -0.92 4.54
CA PRO A 298 18.83 -1.64 3.76
C PRO A 298 17.43 -1.03 3.94
N SER A 299 16.71 -0.84 2.83
CA SER A 299 15.29 -0.52 2.87
C SER A 299 14.49 -1.72 2.38
N SER A 300 13.30 -1.95 2.90
CA SER A 300 12.37 -2.95 2.39
C SER A 300 10.97 -2.33 2.31
N ARG A 301 10.21 -2.66 1.28
CA ARG A 301 8.79 -2.31 1.20
C ARG A 301 7.99 -3.52 1.67
N LEU A 302 7.48 -3.43 2.88
CA LEU A 302 6.54 -4.41 3.39
C LEU A 302 5.15 -4.09 2.84
N PRO A 303 4.38 -5.07 2.31
CA PRO A 303 3.06 -4.81 1.75
C PRO A 303 2.05 -4.22 2.74
N ASP A 304 2.26 -4.39 4.04
CA ASP A 304 1.39 -3.94 5.13
C ASP A 304 1.87 -2.66 5.82
N ALA A 305 3.19 -2.45 5.95
CA ALA A 305 3.78 -1.35 6.73
C ALA A 305 4.51 -0.30 5.88
N GLY A 306 4.60 -0.47 4.56
CA GLY A 306 5.29 0.46 3.68
C GLY A 306 6.81 0.35 3.80
N ILE A 307 7.52 1.48 3.92
CA ILE A 307 8.99 1.49 3.90
C ILE A 307 9.54 1.19 5.31
N ALA A 308 10.36 0.15 5.42
CA ALA A 308 11.18 -0.13 6.58
C ALA A 308 12.66 0.10 6.29
N LEU A 309 13.39 0.67 7.25
CA LEU A 309 14.85 0.76 7.23
C LEU A 309 15.42 -0.25 8.24
N GLN A 310 16.32 -1.11 7.80
CA GLN A 310 16.89 -2.20 8.59
C GLN A 310 18.42 -2.16 8.52
N ALA A 311 19.10 -2.69 9.54
CA ALA A 311 20.57 -2.73 9.63
C ALA A 311 21.29 -1.38 9.36
N SER A 312 20.78 -0.30 9.94
CA SER A 312 21.36 1.04 9.82
C SER A 312 22.70 1.15 10.54
N MET A 313 23.79 1.38 9.78
CA MET A 313 25.12 1.65 10.32
C MET A 313 25.48 3.12 10.16
N ILE A 314 26.03 3.72 11.22
CA ILE A 314 26.64 5.05 11.18
C ILE A 314 28.14 4.92 11.39
N ARG A 315 28.95 5.49 10.48
CA ARG A 315 30.41 5.61 10.66
C ARG A 315 30.79 7.07 10.84
N GLU A 316 30.98 7.50 12.09
CA GLU A 316 31.59 8.80 12.37
C GLU A 316 33.06 8.77 11.96
N SER A 317 33.43 9.62 11.00
CA SER A 317 34.82 9.85 10.63
C SER A 317 35.19 11.23 11.18
N TYR A 318 35.60 11.31 12.45
CA TYR A 318 36.12 12.55 12.99
C TYR A 318 37.45 12.89 12.31
N PHE A 319 37.46 14.03 11.63
CA PHE A 319 38.66 14.77 11.24
C PHE A 319 39.45 15.14 12.51
N THR A 320 40.61 14.53 12.73
CA THR A 320 41.65 15.11 13.59
C THR A 320 42.76 15.68 12.72
N TRP A 321 42.70 17.00 12.48
CA TRP A 321 43.84 17.82 12.08
C TRP A 321 43.77 19.16 12.84
N LEU A 322 44.95 19.63 13.28
CA LEU A 322 45.31 20.87 14.01
C LEU A 322 45.29 20.75 15.56
N ALA A 323 46.35 21.05 16.31
CA ALA A 323 47.57 21.79 15.98
C ALA A 323 48.76 21.39 16.86
N ILE A 324 49.93 21.21 16.22
CA ILE A 324 51.23 21.52 16.80
C ILE A 324 51.31 23.04 16.87
N ILE A 325 51.23 23.64 18.06
CA ILE A 325 51.94 24.86 18.43
C ILE A 325 52.38 24.73 19.89
N ALA A 326 53.66 24.98 20.10
CA ALA A 326 54.41 24.90 21.34
C ALA A 326 53.86 25.82 22.44
N LEU A 327 54.15 25.46 23.69
CA LEU A 327 54.96 26.30 24.58
C LEU A 327 55.58 25.42 25.69
N SER A 328 56.83 25.74 25.96
CA SER A 328 57.67 25.36 27.10
C SER A 328 56.98 25.46 28.46
#